data_AF-A0A7S1VZ34-F1
#
_entry.id   AF-A0A7S1VZ34-F1
#
_cell.length_a   1.000
_cell.length_b   1.000
_cell.length_c   1.000
_cell.angle_alpha   90.00
_cell.angle_beta   90.00
_cell.angle_gamma   90.00
#
_symmetry.space_group_name_H-M   'P 1'
#
loop_
_entity.id
_entity.type
_entity.pdbx_description
1 polymer ?
#
loop_
_entity_poly.entity_id
_entity_poly.type
_entity_poly.pdbx_seq_one_letter_code
_entity_poly.pdbx_strand_id
1 'polypeptide(L)'
;RTGARQQQLLEMDAASFNAMIHSAAKDGNGALAEEWHDRMLAARMAPNLITYNTLINAAAKSGDVRAAGQWVERLTQASLRPNTVTYTALLDAAARAGDLAAARRWYEGLAELGIRPCPMIYNVLT
;
A
#
# COMPACT_ATOMS: atom_id res chain seq x y z
N ARG A 1 -13.26 -45.50 -8.33
CA ARG A 1 -14.44 -45.00 -7.60
C ARG A 1 -14.11 -45.21 -6.12
N THR A 2 -13.53 -44.25 -5.41
CA THR A 2 -14.17 -43.09 -4.74
C THR A 2 -13.03 -42.08 -4.47
N GLY A 3 -13.14 -40.81 -4.86
CA GLY A 3 -14.01 -39.84 -4.21
C GLY A 3 -13.29 -38.98 -3.15
N ALA A 4 -11.96 -38.88 -3.14
CA ALA A 4 -11.21 -38.05 -2.18
C ALA A 4 -10.31 -37.00 -2.85
N ARG A 5 -10.76 -36.40 -3.97
CA ARG A 5 -10.42 -35.00 -4.24
C ARG A 5 -11.22 -34.19 -3.24
N GLN A 6 -10.75 -34.16 -1.99
CA GLN A 6 -11.10 -33.08 -1.08
C GLN A 6 -10.80 -31.82 -1.86
N GLN A 7 -11.88 -31.13 -2.25
CA GLN A 7 -11.78 -29.74 -2.66
C GLN A 7 -11.08 -29.06 -1.49
N GLN A 8 -9.78 -28.86 -1.64
CA GLN A 8 -9.07 -27.79 -0.98
C GLN A 8 -9.70 -26.52 -1.56
N LEU A 9 -10.89 -26.19 -1.06
CA LEU A 9 -11.31 -24.81 -0.86
C LEU A 9 -10.21 -24.24 0.02
N LEU A 10 -9.11 -23.84 -0.61
CA LEU A 10 -8.07 -23.06 0.01
C LEU A 10 -8.79 -21.79 0.42
N GLU A 11 -9.29 -21.78 1.66
CA GLU A 11 -9.56 -20.54 2.36
C GLU A 11 -8.24 -19.78 2.28
N MET A 12 -8.19 -18.80 1.39
CA MET A 12 -7.01 -17.96 1.26
C MET A 12 -6.79 -17.33 2.63
N ASP A 13 -5.60 -17.54 3.19
CA ASP A 13 -5.21 -16.90 4.43
C ASP A 13 -4.66 -15.48 4.16
N ALA A 14 -4.38 -14.72 5.22
CA ALA A 14 -3.89 -13.35 5.09
C ALA A 14 -2.57 -13.30 4.30
N ALA A 15 -1.73 -14.33 4.43
CA ALA A 15 -0.48 -14.43 3.70
C ALA A 15 -0.73 -14.59 2.19
N SER A 16 -1.68 -15.43 1.80
CA SER A 16 -2.10 -15.63 0.41
C SER A 16 -2.67 -14.36 -0.20
N PHE A 17 -3.56 -13.65 0.52
CA PHE A 17 -4.07 -12.35 0.07
C PHE A 17 -2.95 -11.32 -0.10
N ASN A 18 -2.06 -11.21 0.89
CA ASN A 18 -0.92 -10.29 0.81
C ASN A 18 0.01 -10.62 -0.35
N ALA A 19 0.23 -11.90 -0.66
CA ALA A 19 1.03 -12.33 -1.80
C ALA A 19 0.37 -11.93 -3.13
N MET A 20 -0.94 -12.12 -3.27
CA MET A 20 -1.67 -11.72 -4.48
C MET A 20 -1.70 -10.20 -4.67
N ILE A 21 -1.93 -9.45 -3.59
CA ILE A 21 -1.85 -7.98 -3.56
C ILE A 21 -0.44 -7.53 -3.96
N HIS A 22 0.60 -8.13 -3.37
CA HIS A 22 1.99 -7.81 -3.68
C HIS A 22 2.37 -8.14 -5.13
N SER A 23 1.89 -9.26 -5.67
CA SER A 23 2.13 -9.61 -7.07
C SER A 23 1.47 -8.60 -8.00
N ALA A 24 0.17 -8.33 -7.81
CA ALA A 24 -0.56 -7.35 -8.61
C ALA A 24 0.09 -5.95 -8.54
N ALA A 25 0.50 -5.55 -7.33
CA ALA A 25 1.23 -4.32 -7.07
C ALA A 25 2.58 -4.24 -7.81
N LYS A 26 3.33 -5.35 -7.83
CA LYS A 26 4.62 -5.45 -8.52
C LYS A 26 4.46 -5.34 -10.03
N ASP A 27 3.36 -5.88 -10.57
CA ASP A 27 3.05 -5.85 -12.00
C ASP A 27 2.41 -4.52 -12.44
N GLY A 28 2.28 -3.54 -11.53
CA GLY A 28 1.68 -2.23 -11.80
C GLY A 28 0.17 -2.27 -11.96
N ASN A 29 -0.47 -3.41 -11.67
CA ASN A 29 -1.92 -3.56 -11.77
C ASN A 29 -2.60 -3.18 -10.45
N GLY A 30 -2.72 -1.86 -10.23
CA GLY A 30 -3.35 -1.29 -9.03
C GLY A 30 -4.81 -1.74 -8.87
N ALA A 31 -5.57 -1.86 -9.97
CA ALA A 31 -6.96 -2.31 -9.95
C ALA A 31 -7.10 -3.76 -9.46
N LEU A 32 -6.21 -4.66 -9.88
CA LEU A 32 -6.19 -6.03 -9.38
C LEU A 32 -5.76 -6.09 -7.90
N ALA A 33 -4.84 -5.23 -7.48
CA ALA A 33 -4.43 -5.15 -6.08
C ALA A 33 -5.58 -4.65 -5.18
N GLU A 34 -6.36 -3.68 -5.66
CA GLU A 34 -7.63 -3.23 -5.05
C GLU A 34 -8.64 -4.36 -4.93
N GLU A 35 -8.85 -5.11 -6.01
CA GLU A 35 -9.78 -6.24 -6.02
C GLU A 35 -9.40 -7.30 -4.97
N TRP A 36 -8.11 -7.63 -4.84
CA TRP A 36 -7.65 -8.57 -3.82
C TRP A 36 -7.83 -8.04 -2.39
N HIS A 37 -7.65 -6.75 -2.18
CA HIS A 37 -7.96 -6.11 -0.90
C HIS A 37 -9.45 -6.23 -0.54
N ASP A 38 -10.34 -5.96 -1.51
CA ASP A 38 -11.78 -6.02 -1.27
C ASP A 38 -12.25 -7.47 -1.04
N ARG A 39 -11.65 -8.44 -1.74
CA ARG A 39 -11.87 -9.86 -1.47
C ARG A 39 -11.40 -10.27 -0.08
N MET A 40 -10.28 -9.72 0.41
CA MET A 40 -9.78 -9.95 1.76
C MET A 40 -10.79 -9.46 2.80
N LEU A 41 -11.36 -8.27 2.61
CA LEU A 41 -12.43 -7.73 3.46
C LEU A 41 -13.72 -8.57 3.39
N ALA A 42 -14.13 -9.01 2.20
CA ALA A 42 -15.29 -9.87 2.02
C ALA A 42 -15.13 -11.23 2.71
N ALA A 43 -13.91 -11.75 2.78
CA ALA A 43 -13.54 -12.93 3.54
C ALA A 43 -13.45 -12.69 5.07
N ARG A 44 -13.82 -11.49 5.54
CA ARG A 44 -13.74 -11.05 6.96
C ARG A 44 -12.31 -11.12 7.52
N MET A 45 -11.31 -11.01 6.65
CA MET A 45 -9.91 -10.96 7.06
C MET A 45 -9.49 -9.51 7.22
N ALA A 46 -8.85 -9.19 8.34
CA ALA A 46 -8.39 -7.84 8.63
C ALA A 46 -7.10 -7.53 7.84
N PRO A 47 -7.11 -6.53 6.94
CA PRO A 47 -5.88 -6.03 6.33
C PRO A 47 -4.97 -5.48 7.43
N ASN A 48 -3.66 -5.69 7.29
CA ASN A 48 -2.68 -5.19 8.24
C ASN A 48 -1.81 -4.10 7.59
N LEU A 49 -0.86 -3.57 8.37
CA LEU A 49 0.03 -2.52 7.89
C LEU A 49 0.83 -2.93 6.65
N ILE A 50 1.17 -4.22 6.52
CA ILE A 50 1.90 -4.76 5.36
C ILE A 50 1.00 -4.72 4.12
N THR A 51 -0.27 -5.11 4.25
CA THR A 51 -1.26 -5.04 3.17
C THR A 51 -1.36 -3.63 2.61
N TYR A 52 -1.59 -2.64 3.48
CA TYR A 52 -1.71 -1.24 3.06
C TYR A 52 -0.40 -0.68 2.50
N ASN A 53 0.75 -0.93 3.14
CA ASN A 53 2.03 -0.46 2.62
C ASN A 53 2.35 -1.02 1.23
N THR A 54 1.91 -2.24 0.95
CA THR A 54 2.05 -2.86 -0.38
C THR A 54 1.23 -2.12 -1.44
N LEU A 55 -0.02 -1.77 -1.11
CA LEU A 55 -0.92 -1.02 -2.00
C LEU A 55 -0.44 0.42 -2.23
N ILE A 56 0.03 1.09 -1.19
CA ILE A 56 0.60 2.43 -1.27
C ILE A 56 1.87 2.42 -2.14
N ASN A 57 2.73 1.42 -1.98
CA ASN A 57 3.93 1.26 -2.80
C ASN A 57 3.61 0.96 -4.27
N ALA A 58 2.52 0.24 -4.56
CA ALA A 58 2.03 0.09 -5.93
C ALA A 58 1.63 1.43 -6.54
N ALA A 59 0.78 2.18 -5.84
CA ALA A 59 0.35 3.50 -6.28
C ALA A 59 1.54 4.46 -6.45
N ALA A 60 2.55 4.35 -5.59
CA ALA A 60 3.79 5.10 -5.71
C ALA A 60 4.55 4.79 -6.99
N LYS A 61 4.74 3.50 -7.31
CA LYS A 61 5.44 3.07 -8.52
C LYS A 61 4.74 3.51 -9.80
N SER A 62 3.42 3.60 -9.79
CA SER A 62 2.64 4.14 -10.91
C SER A 62 2.60 5.68 -10.96
N GLY A 63 3.18 6.37 -9.98
CA GLY A 63 3.13 7.83 -9.85
C GLY A 63 1.73 8.35 -9.50
N ASP A 64 0.82 7.49 -9.02
CA ASP A 64 -0.53 7.89 -8.66
C ASP A 64 -0.57 8.41 -7.22
N VAL A 65 -0.24 9.70 -7.08
CA VAL A 65 -0.24 10.45 -5.82
C VAL A 65 -1.62 10.41 -5.15
N ARG A 66 -2.70 10.44 -5.94
CA ARG A 66 -4.07 10.45 -5.41
C ARG A 66 -4.41 9.10 -4.79
N ALA A 67 -4.16 8.00 -5.52
CA ALA A 67 -4.40 6.66 -5.02
C ALA A 67 -3.55 6.37 -3.77
N ALA A 68 -2.27 6.79 -3.78
CA ALA A 68 -1.38 6.61 -2.63
C ALA A 68 -1.93 7.32 -1.37
N GLY A 69 -2.46 8.55 -1.51
CA GLY A 69 -3.10 9.28 -0.43
C GLY A 69 -4.38 8.60 0.10
N GLN A 70 -5.24 8.13 -0.81
CA GLN A 70 -6.47 7.41 -0.44
C GLN A 70 -6.19 6.14 0.36
N TRP A 71 -5.12 5.41 0.01
CA TRP A 71 -4.72 4.23 0.76
C TRP A 71 -4.23 4.55 2.17
N VAL A 72 -3.60 5.70 2.39
CA VAL A 72 -3.20 6.16 3.73
C VAL A 72 -4.41 6.58 4.57
N GLU A 73 -5.41 7.21 3.96
CA GLU A 73 -6.69 7.48 4.62
C GLU A 73 -7.36 6.18 5.07
N ARG A 74 -7.44 5.17 4.18
CA ARG A 74 -8.00 3.84 4.51
C ARG A 74 -7.20 3.12 5.60
N LEU A 75 -5.87 3.18 5.56
CA LEU A 75 -5.00 2.65 6.61
C LEU A 75 -5.36 3.28 7.97
N THR A 76 -5.54 4.60 8.00
CA THR A 76 -5.90 5.34 9.22
C THR A 76 -7.31 5.02 9.70
N GLN A 77 -8.28 4.87 8.78
CA GLN A 77 -9.64 4.43 9.08
C GLN A 77 -9.67 3.00 9.66
N ALA A 78 -8.75 2.14 9.23
CA ALA A 78 -8.53 0.82 9.82
C ALA A 78 -7.84 0.88 11.21
N SER A 79 -7.69 2.07 11.81
CA SER A 79 -7.01 2.30 13.09
C SER A 79 -5.55 1.85 13.11
N LEU A 80 -4.92 1.72 11.94
CA LEU A 80 -3.50 1.46 11.81
C LEU A 80 -2.76 2.79 11.78
N ARG A 81 -1.50 2.79 12.23
CA ARG A 81 -0.65 3.99 12.20
C ARG A 81 0.29 3.92 10.99
N PRO A 82 0.29 4.95 10.12
CA PRO A 82 1.32 5.13 9.12
C PRO A 82 2.71 5.07 9.76
N ASN A 83 3.67 4.47 9.05
CA ASN A 83 5.06 4.41 9.50
C ASN A 83 6.01 4.97 8.45
N THR A 84 7.32 4.88 8.70
CA THR A 84 8.36 5.35 7.77
C THR A 84 8.19 4.78 6.37
N VAL A 85 7.79 3.50 6.24
CA VAL A 85 7.58 2.85 4.93
C VAL A 85 6.41 3.51 4.19
N THR A 86 5.31 3.77 4.89
CA THR A 86 4.13 4.45 4.33
C THR A 86 4.50 5.81 3.73
N TYR A 87 5.17 6.66 4.50
CA TYR A 87 5.54 8.00 4.04
C TYR A 87 6.64 8.00 2.98
N THR A 88 7.58 7.05 3.05
CA THR A 88 8.59 6.90 2.00
C THR A 88 7.93 6.57 0.66
N ALA A 89 6.93 5.69 0.66
CA ALA A 89 6.18 5.37 -0.55
C ALA A 89 5.36 6.56 -1.07
N LEU A 90 4.71 7.33 -0.18
CA LEU A 90 4.05 8.58 -0.57
C LEU A 90 5.01 9.56 -1.26
N LEU A 91 6.20 9.76 -0.70
CA LEU A 91 7.18 10.67 -1.28
C LEU A 91 7.75 10.17 -2.61
N ASP A 92 7.94 8.85 -2.77
CA ASP A 92 8.30 8.25 -4.07
C ASP A 92 7.18 8.49 -5.11
N ALA A 93 5.91 8.38 -4.72
CA ALA A 93 4.77 8.69 -5.59
C ALA A 93 4.83 10.14 -6.09
N ALA A 94 5.01 11.09 -5.16
CA ALA A 94 5.08 12.51 -5.47
C ALA A 94 6.29 12.85 -6.35
N ALA A 95 7.46 12.26 -6.06
CA ALA A 95 8.67 12.42 -6.85
C ALA A 95 8.47 11.99 -8.30
N ARG A 96 7.87 10.81 -8.50
CA ARG A 96 7.59 10.24 -9.83
C ARG A 96 6.56 11.06 -10.61
N ALA A 97 5.59 11.64 -9.92
CA ALA A 97 4.58 12.51 -10.52
C ALA A 97 5.08 13.95 -10.76
N GLY A 98 6.22 14.34 -10.20
CA GLY A 98 6.68 15.74 -10.19
C GLY A 98 5.83 16.66 -9.32
N ASP A 99 5.05 16.10 -8.37
CA ASP A 99 4.17 16.86 -7.49
C ASP A 99 4.90 17.32 -6.22
N LEU A 100 5.61 18.45 -6.34
CA LEU A 100 6.35 19.06 -5.24
C LEU A 100 5.45 19.47 -4.06
N ALA A 101 4.19 19.81 -4.32
CA ALA A 101 3.26 20.22 -3.28
C ALA A 101 2.85 19.03 -2.40
N ALA A 102 2.52 17.90 -3.03
CA ALA A 102 2.26 16.65 -2.32
C ALA A 102 3.51 16.17 -1.56
N ALA A 103 4.69 16.24 -2.19
CA ALA A 103 5.95 15.86 -1.56
C ALA A 103 6.22 16.68 -0.29
N ARG A 104 6.04 18.01 -0.35
CA ARG A 104 6.22 18.90 0.81
C ARG A 104 5.23 18.59 1.93
N ARG A 105 3.95 18.43 1.62
CA ARG A 105 2.91 18.09 2.61
C ARG A 105 3.24 16.80 3.37
N TRP A 106 3.68 15.77 2.66
CA TRP A 106 4.02 14.48 3.27
C TRP A 106 5.35 14.50 4.01
N TYR A 107 6.29 15.34 3.58
CA TYR A 107 7.53 15.60 4.31
C TYR A 107 7.28 16.27 5.66
N GLU A 108 6.40 17.28 5.70
CA GLU A 108 6.02 17.97 6.94
C GLU A 108 5.33 17.00 7.91
N GLY A 109 4.44 16.14 7.42
CA GLY A 109 3.82 15.09 8.23
C GLY A 109 4.81 14.08 8.84
N LEU A 110 5.91 13.76 8.14
CA LEU A 110 7.00 12.95 8.70
C LEU A 110 7.71 13.65 9.87
N ALA A 111 7.96 14.94 9.74
CA ALA A 111 8.64 15.75 10.75
C ALA A 111 7.81 15.85 12.04
N GLU A 112 6.49 16.03 11.92
CA GLU A 112 5.55 16.04 13.06
C GLU A 112 5.52 14.70 13.80
N LEU A 113 5.75 13.59 13.10
CA LEU A 113 5.84 12.26 13.69
C LEU A 113 7.22 11.93 14.27
N GLY A 114 8.19 12.85 14.18
CA GLY A 114 9.57 12.63 14.61
C GLY A 114 10.33 11.61 13.77
N ILE A 115 9.82 11.26 12.59
CA ILE A 115 10.42 10.27 11.70
C ILE A 115 11.38 10.99 10.75
N ARG A 116 12.67 10.65 10.80
CA ARG A 116 13.66 11.24 9.89
C ARG A 116 13.42 10.80 8.44
N PRO A 117 13.18 11.72 7.50
CA PRO A 117 13.12 11.43 6.08
C PRO A 117 14.48 10.91 5.60
N CYS A 118 14.50 9.90 4.73
CA CYS A 118 15.73 9.43 4.10
C CYS A 118 16.31 10.47 3.11
N PRO A 119 17.63 10.56 2.93
CA PRO A 119 18.27 11.59 2.09
C PRO A 119 17.78 11.65 0.64
N MET A 120 17.26 10.54 0.09
CA MET A 120 16.69 10.51 -1.25
C MET A 120 15.48 11.44 -1.42
N ILE A 121 14.78 11.78 -0.34
CA ILE A 121 13.63 12.68 -0.34
C ILE A 121 14.06 14.14 -0.50
N TYR A 122 15.26 14.51 -0.03
CA TYR A 122 15.76 15.88 -0.13
C TYR A 122 15.97 16.30 -1.60
N ASN A 123 16.45 15.36 -2.42
CA ASN A 123 16.65 15.58 -3.86
C ASN A 123 15.34 15.78 -4.65
N VAL A 124 14.19 15.39 -4.07
CA VAL A 124 12.88 15.61 -4.68
C VAL A 124 12.37 17.02 -4.41
N LEU A 125 12.84 17.66 -3.33
CA LEU A 125 12.35 18.96 -2.87
C LEU A 125 13.25 20.15 -3.27
N THR A 126 14.44 19.89 -3.82
CA THR A 126 15.42 20.88 -4.33
C THR A 126 15.39 20.98 -5.83
#